data_AF-A0A919WTZ7-F1
#
_entry.id   AF-A0A919WTZ7-F1
#
_cell.length_a   1.000
_cell.length_b   1.000
_cell.length_c   1.000
_cell.angle_alpha   90.00
_cell.angle_beta   90.00
_cell.angle_gamma   90.00
#
_symmetry.space_group_name_H-M   'P 1'
#
loop_
_entity.id
_entity.type
_entity.pdbx_description
1 polymer ?
#
loop_
_entity_poly.entity_id
_entity_poly.type
_entity_poly.pdbx_seq_one_letter_code
_entity_poly.pdbx_strand_id
1 'polypeptide(L)'
;MKINKNRYLVILMVSIGIIVISSFFIPKETKPSPSTRVIIDNTYRTYIAPMCFDKADVTNWIDETSLKKAKELNYKPHSSCTENALKGEKDTLFTSILRELGILENKWRNW
;
A
#
# COMPACT_ATOMS: atom_id res chain seq x y z
N MET A 1 -40.69 -21.18 -24.54
CA MET A 1 -40.39 -19.77 -24.19
C MET A 1 -39.31 -19.24 -25.13
N LYS A 2 -39.68 -18.57 -26.24
CA LYS A 2 -38.74 -18.04 -27.25
C LYS A 2 -38.17 -16.72 -26.72
N ILE A 3 -36.95 -16.72 -26.23
CA ILE A 3 -36.29 -15.53 -25.68
C ILE A 3 -35.75 -14.71 -26.86
N ASN A 4 -36.25 -13.49 -27.07
CA ASN A 4 -35.86 -12.62 -28.18
C ASN A 4 -34.36 -12.25 -28.11
N LYS A 5 -33.68 -12.09 -29.26
CA LYS A 5 -32.26 -11.71 -29.36
C LYS A 5 -31.89 -10.48 -28.50
N ASN A 6 -32.77 -9.49 -28.40
CA ASN A 6 -32.58 -8.32 -27.53
C ASN A 6 -32.54 -8.67 -26.04
N ARG A 7 -33.28 -9.69 -25.60
CA ARG A 7 -33.23 -10.16 -24.20
C ARG A 7 -31.89 -10.81 -23.88
N TYR A 8 -31.29 -11.54 -24.83
CA TYR A 8 -29.94 -12.09 -24.65
C TYR A 8 -28.88 -10.98 -24.52
N LEU A 9 -28.98 -9.92 -25.33
CA LEU A 9 -28.07 -8.78 -25.22
C LEU A 9 -28.20 -8.06 -23.87
N VAL A 10 -29.42 -7.89 -23.36
CA VAL A 10 -29.64 -7.29 -22.04
C VAL A 10 -29.07 -8.18 -20.94
N ILE A 11 -29.32 -9.49 -20.97
CA ILE A 11 -28.79 -10.44 -19.98
C ILE A 11 -27.25 -10.43 -20.02
N LEU A 12 -26.65 -10.38 -21.20
CA LEU A 12 -25.19 -10.32 -21.37
C LEU A 12 -24.60 -9.02 -20.81
N MET A 13 -25.24 -7.86 -21.05
CA MET A 13 -24.77 -6.60 -20.47
C MET A 13 -24.88 -6.58 -18.95
N VAL A 14 -25.98 -7.11 -18.40
CA VAL A 14 -26.17 -7.20 -16.95
C VAL A 14 -25.15 -8.15 -16.33
N SER A 15 -24.86 -9.30 -16.94
CA SER A 15 -23.88 -10.25 -16.40
C SER A 15 -22.46 -9.67 -16.40
N ILE A 16 -22.07 -8.98 -17.48
CA ILE A 16 -20.78 -8.26 -17.54
C ILE A 16 -20.72 -7.17 -16.45
N GLY A 17 -21.79 -6.39 -16.29
CA GLY A 17 -21.87 -5.37 -15.25
C GLY A 17 -21.66 -5.94 -13.84
N ILE A 18 -22.30 -7.08 -13.54
CA ILE A 18 -22.15 -7.77 -12.25
C ILE A 18 -20.70 -8.24 -12.03
N ILE A 19 -20.06 -8.80 -13.05
CA ILE A 19 -18.66 -9.26 -12.97
C ILE A 19 -17.71 -8.09 -12.72
N VAL A 20 -17.90 -6.97 -13.41
CA VAL A 20 -17.07 -5.78 -13.22
C VAL A 20 -17.25 -5.22 -11.80
N ILE A 21 -18.50 -5.09 -11.34
CA ILE A 21 -18.79 -4.59 -9.99
C ILE A 21 -18.21 -5.51 -8.92
N SER A 22 -18.36 -6.83 -9.05
CA SER A 22 -17.85 -7.79 -8.06
C SER A 22 -16.32 -7.80 -7.99
N SER A 23 -15.64 -7.51 -9.10
CA SER A 23 -14.17 -7.42 -9.14
C SER A 23 -13.62 -6.34 -8.21
N PHE A 24 -14.36 -5.25 -7.97
CA PHE A 24 -13.93 -4.18 -7.05
C PHE A 24 -13.88 -4.61 -5.59
N PHE A 25 -14.53 -5.72 -5.21
CA PHE A 25 -14.55 -6.24 -3.85
C PHE A 25 -13.46 -7.28 -3.58
N ILE A 26 -12.63 -7.62 -4.57
CA ILE A 26 -11.52 -8.55 -4.38
C ILE A 26 -10.48 -7.89 -3.46
N PRO A 27 -10.09 -8.55 -2.35
CA PRO A 27 -9.09 -8.02 -1.44
C PRO A 27 -7.71 -7.99 -2.11
N LYS A 28 -7.02 -6.85 -1.99
CA LYS A 28 -5.65 -6.62 -2.46
C LYS A 28 -4.83 -6.05 -1.31
N GLU A 29 -3.59 -6.51 -1.18
CA GLU A 29 -2.65 -5.88 -0.25
C GLU A 29 -2.11 -4.57 -0.84
N THR A 30 -2.42 -3.44 -0.21
CA THR A 30 -1.79 -2.16 -0.52
C THR A 30 -0.51 -2.04 0.29
N LYS A 31 0.62 -1.94 -0.40
CA LYS A 31 1.95 -1.78 0.21
C LYS A 31 2.37 -0.31 0.22
N PRO A 32 3.24 0.12 1.14
CA PRO A 32 3.84 1.45 1.07
C PRO A 32 4.53 1.65 -0.28
N SER A 33 4.41 2.87 -0.81
CA SER A 33 5.09 3.25 -2.05
C SER A 33 6.60 3.00 -1.93
N PRO A 34 7.31 2.57 -2.99
CA PRO A 34 8.77 2.51 -3.00
C PRO A 34 9.43 3.85 -2.62
N SER A 35 8.77 4.97 -2.91
CA SER A 35 9.23 6.32 -2.57
C SER A 35 8.87 6.76 -1.14
N THR A 36 8.24 5.91 -0.33
CA THR A 36 7.87 6.22 1.06
C THR A 36 9.11 6.66 1.84
N ARG A 37 9.03 7.82 2.48
CA ARG A 37 10.09 8.38 3.34
C ARG A 37 10.35 7.47 4.54
N VAL A 38 11.62 7.16 4.80
CA VAL A 38 12.09 6.45 5.99
C VAL A 38 13.37 7.09 6.49
N ILE A 39 13.61 6.99 7.78
CA ILE A 39 14.88 7.39 8.40
C ILE A 39 15.76 6.14 8.47
N ILE A 40 17.03 6.23 8.14
CA ILE A 40 18.00 5.14 8.27
C ILE A 40 18.97 5.43 9.40
N ASP A 41 19.37 4.40 10.14
CA ASP A 41 20.52 4.39 11.03
C ASP A 41 21.62 3.54 10.38
N ASN A 42 22.73 4.18 10.04
CA ASN A 42 23.84 3.55 9.34
C ASN A 42 24.72 2.70 10.26
N THR A 43 24.70 2.94 11.58
CA THR A 43 25.44 2.15 12.58
C THR A 43 24.82 0.77 12.72
N TYR A 44 23.51 0.71 12.95
CA TYR A 44 22.78 -0.56 13.10
C TYR A 44 22.33 -1.15 11.76
N ARG A 45 22.46 -0.40 10.65
CA ARG A 45 21.94 -0.76 9.33
C ARG A 45 20.44 -1.07 9.39
N THR A 46 19.70 -0.18 10.02
CA THR A 46 18.25 -0.30 10.17
C THR A 46 17.54 0.90 9.56
N TYR A 47 16.27 0.71 9.20
CA TYR A 47 15.38 1.81 8.80
C TYR A 47 14.24 1.94 9.79
N ILE A 48 13.70 3.15 9.88
CA ILE A 48 12.76 3.61 10.87
C ILE A 48 11.65 4.36 10.15
N ALA A 49 10.43 3.98 10.48
CA ALA A 49 9.24 4.72 10.12
C ALA A 49 9.22 6.06 10.87
N PRO A 50 9.04 7.23 10.22
CA PRO A 50 9.03 8.54 10.89
C PRO A 50 8.19 8.60 12.17
N MET A 51 6.97 8.03 12.17
CA MET A 51 6.11 7.99 13.36
C MET A 51 6.67 7.16 14.54
N CYS A 52 7.70 6.36 14.30
CA CYS A 52 8.35 5.49 15.26
C CYS A 52 9.69 6.04 15.74
N PHE A 53 10.14 7.20 15.23
CA PHE A 53 11.46 7.75 15.53
C PHE A 53 11.64 8.05 17.03
N ASP A 54 10.64 8.66 17.68
CA ASP A 54 10.70 9.02 19.11
C ASP A 54 10.82 7.79 20.04
N LYS A 55 10.56 6.59 19.52
CA LYS A 55 10.64 5.32 20.26
C LYS A 55 11.80 4.45 19.81
N ALA A 56 12.57 4.90 18.81
CA ALA A 56 13.71 4.17 18.28
C ALA A 56 14.97 4.53 19.07
N ASP A 57 15.79 3.52 19.36
CA ASP A 57 17.10 3.72 19.98
C ASP A 57 18.13 3.95 18.87
N VAL A 58 18.30 5.22 18.47
CA VAL A 58 19.10 5.62 17.31
C VAL A 58 20.44 6.20 17.70
N THR A 59 21.42 5.99 16.82
CA THR A 59 22.73 6.63 16.89
C THR A 59 22.71 8.02 16.23
N ASN A 60 23.80 8.76 16.36
CA ASN A 60 23.97 10.05 15.68
C ASN A 60 24.31 9.93 14.17
N TRP A 61 24.36 8.71 13.62
CA TRP A 61 24.64 8.47 12.20
C TRP A 61 23.38 8.08 11.43
N ILE A 62 22.42 9.01 11.42
CA ILE A 62 21.12 8.86 10.76
C ILE A 62 21.03 9.71 9.49
N ASP A 63 20.18 9.28 8.56
CA ASP A 63 19.85 10.01 7.33
C ASP A 63 18.41 9.70 6.89
N GLU A 64 17.84 10.46 5.96
CA GLU A 64 16.53 10.19 5.36
C GLU A 64 16.67 9.63 3.95
N THR A 65 15.85 8.63 3.62
CA THR A 65 15.84 8.05 2.28
C THR A 65 14.49 7.44 1.93
N SER A 66 14.40 6.84 0.75
CA SER A 66 13.21 6.10 0.33
C SER A 66 13.23 4.66 0.86
N LEU A 67 12.06 4.10 1.13
CA LEU A 67 11.90 2.70 1.53
C LEU A 67 12.55 1.75 0.51
N LYS A 68 12.48 2.07 -0.78
CA LYS A 68 13.18 1.34 -1.84
C LYS A 68 14.67 1.34 -1.60
N LYS A 69 15.28 2.51 -1.39
CA LYS A 69 16.73 2.63 -1.19
C LYS A 69 17.18 1.92 0.09
N ALA A 70 16.44 2.05 1.18
CA ALA A 70 16.74 1.33 2.43
C ALA A 70 16.75 -0.20 2.22
N LYS A 71 15.79 -0.73 1.45
CA LYS A 71 15.74 -2.16 1.10
C LYS A 71 16.88 -2.58 0.17
N GLU A 72 17.24 -1.75 -0.82
CA GLU A 72 18.40 -1.99 -1.70
C GLU A 72 19.72 -2.01 -0.91
N LEU A 73 19.83 -1.21 0.15
CA LEU A 73 20.97 -1.22 1.08
C LEU A 73 20.95 -2.43 2.04
N ASN A 74 19.93 -3.29 1.97
CA ASN A 74 19.68 -4.43 2.86
C ASN A 74 19.49 -4.02 4.33
N TYR A 75 18.92 -2.84 4.59
CA TYR A 75 18.64 -2.39 5.94
C TYR A 75 17.38 -3.10 6.44
N LYS A 76 17.37 -3.46 7.72
CA LYS A 76 16.23 -4.13 8.37
C LYS A 76 15.33 -3.11 9.09
N PRO A 77 14.04 -3.40 9.32
CA PRO A 77 13.24 -2.57 10.22
C PRO A 77 13.92 -2.50 11.60
N HIS A 78 14.03 -1.31 12.16
CA HIS A 78 14.66 -1.09 13.46
C HIS A 78 13.90 -1.74 14.61
N SER A 79 12.57 -1.74 14.53
CA SER A 79 11.70 -2.25 15.59
C SER A 79 10.38 -2.76 15.03
N SER A 80 9.61 -3.44 15.89
CA SER A 80 8.24 -3.86 15.60
C SER A 80 7.32 -2.68 15.29
N CYS A 81 7.59 -1.48 15.82
CA CYS A 81 6.87 -0.27 15.46
C CYS A 81 7.03 0.01 13.96
N THR A 82 8.27 0.02 13.46
CA THR A 82 8.56 0.26 12.04
C THR A 82 7.98 -0.83 11.15
N GLU A 83 8.11 -2.08 11.55
CA GLU A 83 7.55 -3.21 10.80
C GLU A 83 6.03 -3.08 10.66
N ASN A 84 5.32 -2.78 11.75
CA ASN A 84 3.87 -2.59 11.75
C ASN A 84 3.44 -1.30 11.03
N ALA A 85 4.24 -0.24 11.12
CA ALA A 85 3.97 1.03 10.43
C ALA A 85 4.00 0.85 8.91
N LEU A 86 4.94 0.06 8.40
CA LEU A 86 5.17 -0.18 6.97
C LEU A 86 4.57 -1.49 6.44
N LYS A 87 3.84 -2.22 7.28
CA LYS A 87 3.09 -3.40 6.87
C LYS A 87 1.97 -2.98 5.90
N GLY A 88 1.77 -3.77 4.85
CA GLY A 88 0.68 -3.54 3.90
C GLY A 88 -0.69 -3.68 4.56
N GLU A 89 -1.64 -2.88 4.12
CA GLU A 89 -3.04 -2.95 4.57
C GLU A 89 -3.87 -3.81 3.62
N LYS A 90 -4.87 -4.50 4.17
CA LYS A 90 -5.86 -5.23 3.38
C LYS A 90 -6.88 -4.23 2.87
N ASP A 91 -6.72 -3.81 1.63
CA ASP A 91 -7.62 -2.92 0.93
C ASP A 91 -8.42 -3.70 -0.12
N THR A 92 -9.41 -3.04 -0.72
CA THR A 92 -10.06 -3.53 -1.94
C THR A 92 -9.33 -3.00 -3.17
N LEU A 93 -9.51 -3.65 -4.33
CA LEU A 93 -8.94 -3.13 -5.59
C LEU A 93 -9.30 -1.66 -5.85
N PHE A 94 -10.55 -1.28 -5.57
CA PHE A 94 -11.02 0.10 -5.73
C PHE A 94 -10.24 1.08 -4.86
N THR A 95 -10.16 0.80 -3.55
CA THR A 95 -9.54 1.70 -2.57
C THR A 95 -8.03 1.80 -2.76
N SER A 96 -7.37 0.70 -3.15
CA SER A 96 -5.96 0.67 -3.53
C SER A 96 -5.66 1.65 -4.68
N ILE A 97 -6.46 1.61 -5.76
CA ILE A 97 -6.30 2.52 -6.90
C ILE A 97 -6.54 3.98 -6.49
N LEU A 98 -7.60 4.25 -5.73
CA LEU A 98 -7.89 5.62 -5.28
C LEU A 98 -6.78 6.20 -4.38
N ARG A 99 -6.14 5.36 -3.54
CA ARG A 99 -4.99 5.75 -2.73
C ARG A 99 -3.74 6.00 -3.59
N GLU A 100 -3.51 5.18 -4.62
CA GLU A 100 -2.42 5.39 -5.60
C GLU A 100 -2.61 6.70 -6.38
N LEU A 101 -3.84 7.01 -6.82
CA LEU A 101 -4.19 8.28 -7.48
C LEU A 101 -4.20 9.48 -6.54
N GLY A 102 -4.09 9.24 -5.23
CA GLY A 102 -4.07 10.29 -4.21
C GLY A 102 -5.42 10.94 -3.91
N ILE A 103 -6.52 10.30 -4.32
CA ILE A 103 -7.89 10.72 -4.00
C ILE A 103 -8.22 10.36 -2.55
N LEU A 104 -7.79 9.18 -2.10
CA LEU A 104 -7.88 8.78 -0.71
C LEU A 104 -6.55 9.05 0.01
N GLU A 105 -6.65 9.42 1.28
CA GLU A 105 -5.48 9.54 2.15
C GLU A 105 -4.81 8.17 2.33
N ASN A 106 -3.48 8.20 2.34
CA ASN A 106 -2.67 7.03 2.64
C ASN A 106 -1.80 7.31 3.87
N LYS A 107 -1.56 6.26 4.65
CA LYS A 107 -0.84 6.31 5.93
C LYS A 107 0.59 6.85 5.82
N TRP A 108 1.20 6.81 4.63
CA TRP A 108 2.63 7.03 4.42
C TRP A 108 2.98 8.32 3.66
N ARG A 109 2.01 9.13 3.24
CA ARG A 109 2.22 10.34 2.45
C ARG A 109 2.44 11.58 3.33
N ASN A 110 1.85 11.62 4.52
CA ASN A 110 1.72 12.83 5.33
C ASN A 110 2.55 12.80 6.63
N TRP A 111 3.65 12.04 6.63
CA TRP A 111 4.55 11.92 7.78
C TRP A 111 5.95 12.43 7.46
#